data_AF-A0A524NF31-F1
#
_entry.id   AF-A0A524NF31-F1
#
_cell.length_a   1.000
_cell.length_b   1.000
_cell.length_c   1.000
_cell.angle_alpha   90.00
_cell.angle_beta   90.00
_cell.angle_gamma   90.00
#
_symmetry.space_group_name_H-M   'P 1'
#
loop_
_entity.id
_entity.type
_entity.pdbx_description
1 polymer ?
#
loop_
_entity_poly.entity_id
_entity_poly.type
_entity_poly.pdbx_seq_one_letter_code
_entity_poly.pdbx_strand_id
1 'polypeptide(L)'
;AKDICSKELNSVKDIDTLSKCLEGFKKGMPPVLAVLDEKGKYVGMITRRSILRSRLDFTMAKVRPLMQAAPQVSPDMPLGELAKLMIGSGMRQLPLFDKSKLLGFVNDENVIHAAVGDEWGRGAVEKVMTRAPHIIEAGRSVGAVFALMRDYGISHVPVMEGGRLVGMVSIEDILENVYWPQRRQTTGDIVGEKIETLGIAVKGIMASPVITVDRKTSLRDAEKQMHDHDISCLCVVSSDRLVGILTKLDFLEPISQVAAQARKLTIQFGVKDIEIDESQQGFMMNEFDSFSHKYQEAFQLGTLFVYMKSHGDTTMRETPMIHCRLQFRTTRGTFFAASEGWGVEPTFRVALDRLERRLLRSKELLAYNPRFARDYMRKMGLASEEE
;
A
#
# COMPACT_ATOMS: atom_id res chain seq x y z
N ALA A 1 -6.99 6.11 -7.05
CA ALA A 1 -6.11 5.28 -7.89
C ALA A 1 -6.09 5.72 -9.37
N LYS A 2 -7.24 6.06 -9.95
CA LYS A 2 -7.38 6.46 -11.37
C LYS A 2 -6.45 7.59 -11.81
N ASP A 3 -6.20 8.58 -10.93
CA ASP A 3 -5.44 9.79 -11.26
C ASP A 3 -3.93 9.55 -11.35
N ILE A 4 -3.46 8.42 -10.82
CA ILE A 4 -2.04 8.04 -10.73
C ILE A 4 -1.75 6.72 -11.45
N CYS A 5 -2.70 6.23 -12.25
CA CYS A 5 -2.59 4.97 -12.97
C CYS A 5 -1.77 5.15 -14.26
N SER A 6 -0.84 4.23 -14.50
CA SER A 6 -0.22 4.09 -15.82
C SER A 6 -1.00 3.09 -16.67
N LYS A 7 -1.15 3.39 -17.96
CA LYS A 7 -1.71 2.46 -18.97
C LYS A 7 -0.64 1.56 -19.57
N GLU A 8 0.63 1.83 -19.29
CA GLU A 8 1.73 1.02 -19.80
C GLU A 8 1.72 -0.36 -19.13
N LEU A 9 1.65 -1.39 -19.96
CA LEU A 9 1.60 -2.78 -19.54
C LEU A 9 2.93 -3.44 -19.90
N ASN A 10 3.84 -3.50 -18.94
CA ASN A 10 5.01 -4.37 -19.03
C ASN A 10 4.58 -5.78 -18.60
N SER A 11 4.70 -6.73 -19.53
CA SER A 11 4.13 -8.06 -19.34
C SER A 11 4.94 -9.18 -19.99
N VAL A 12 4.70 -10.38 -19.50
CA VAL A 12 5.23 -11.65 -19.99
C VAL A 12 4.09 -12.65 -20.14
N LYS A 13 4.26 -13.68 -20.96
CA LYS A 13 3.29 -14.79 -21.01
C LYS A 13 3.57 -15.79 -19.89
N ASP A 14 2.53 -16.45 -19.40
CA ASP A 14 2.65 -17.51 -18.39
C ASP A 14 3.52 -18.69 -18.86
N ILE A 15 3.52 -18.96 -20.17
CA ILE A 15 4.37 -19.95 -20.86
C ILE A 15 5.79 -19.47 -21.18
N ASP A 16 6.13 -18.20 -20.94
CA ASP A 16 7.50 -17.71 -21.15
C ASP A 16 8.45 -18.33 -20.13
N THR A 17 9.74 -18.39 -20.48
CA THR A 17 10.80 -18.84 -19.55
C THR A 17 11.24 -17.71 -18.64
N LEU A 18 11.88 -18.03 -17.51
CA LEU A 18 12.42 -17.01 -16.61
C LEU A 18 13.53 -16.18 -17.26
N SER A 19 14.34 -16.74 -18.15
CA SER A 19 15.30 -15.95 -18.95
C SER A 19 14.61 -14.84 -19.74
N LYS A 20 13.51 -15.16 -20.43
CA LYS A 20 12.72 -14.14 -21.14
C LYS A 20 12.03 -13.17 -20.19
N CYS A 21 11.55 -13.66 -19.04
CA CYS A 21 10.97 -12.80 -18.02
C CYS A 21 11.96 -11.76 -17.46
N LEU A 22 13.21 -12.17 -17.27
CA LEU A 22 14.28 -11.31 -16.79
C LEU A 22 14.62 -10.19 -17.82
N GLU A 23 14.36 -10.38 -19.13
CA GLU A 23 14.46 -9.30 -20.13
C GLU A 23 13.51 -8.13 -19.86
N GLY A 24 12.37 -8.39 -19.20
CA GLY A 24 11.40 -7.38 -18.81
C GLY A 24 11.74 -6.66 -17.50
N PHE A 25 12.82 -7.02 -16.81
CA PHE A 25 13.24 -6.42 -15.54
C PHE A 25 14.48 -5.53 -15.65
N LYS A 26 14.83 -5.05 -16.86
CA LYS A 26 15.98 -4.16 -17.06
C LYS A 26 15.83 -2.83 -16.32
N LYS A 27 16.94 -2.11 -16.12
CA LYS A 27 16.93 -0.73 -15.65
C LYS A 27 15.91 0.13 -16.40
N GLY A 28 15.14 0.94 -15.68
CA GLY A 28 14.02 1.74 -16.18
C GLY A 28 12.71 0.97 -16.37
N MET A 29 12.67 -0.35 -16.12
CA MET A 29 11.47 -1.17 -16.17
C MET A 29 10.88 -1.40 -14.78
N PRO A 30 9.55 -1.60 -14.67
CA PRO A 30 8.88 -1.74 -13.38
C PRO A 30 9.41 -2.93 -12.58
N PRO A 31 9.35 -2.87 -11.24
CA PRO A 31 9.83 -3.93 -10.35
C PRO A 31 8.96 -5.19 -10.37
N VAL A 32 7.85 -5.17 -11.12
CA VAL A 32 6.87 -6.25 -11.25
C VAL A 32 6.39 -6.30 -12.70
N LEU A 33 6.20 -7.51 -13.23
CA LEU A 33 5.64 -7.73 -14.58
C LEU A 33 4.26 -8.36 -14.48
N ALA A 34 3.33 -7.89 -15.31
CA ALA A 34 2.05 -8.56 -15.48
C ALA A 34 2.25 -9.89 -16.23
N VAL A 35 1.51 -10.91 -15.83
CA VAL A 35 1.49 -12.21 -16.49
C VAL A 35 0.20 -12.35 -17.26
N LEU A 36 0.33 -12.62 -18.56
CA LEU A 36 -0.79 -12.84 -19.47
C LEU A 36 -0.86 -14.31 -19.87
N ASP A 37 -2.06 -14.83 -20.09
CA ASP A 37 -2.25 -16.13 -20.74
C ASP A 37 -1.98 -16.04 -22.26
N GLU A 38 -2.05 -17.18 -22.96
CA GLU A 38 -1.88 -17.25 -24.41
C GLU A 38 -2.86 -16.38 -25.20
N LYS A 39 -4.02 -16.07 -24.63
CA LYS A 39 -5.07 -15.22 -25.22
C LYS A 39 -4.88 -13.74 -24.89
N GLY A 40 -3.84 -13.37 -24.15
CA GLY A 40 -3.53 -12.01 -23.74
C GLY A 40 -4.32 -11.52 -22.53
N LYS A 41 -5.00 -12.40 -21.80
CA LYS A 41 -5.74 -12.05 -20.57
C LYS A 41 -4.79 -12.02 -19.38
N TYR A 42 -4.93 -11.01 -18.54
CA TYR A 42 -4.21 -10.93 -17.26
C TYR A 42 -4.58 -12.09 -16.34
N VAL A 43 -3.57 -12.80 -15.83
CA VAL A 43 -3.72 -13.96 -14.92
C VAL A 43 -2.92 -13.86 -13.63
N GLY A 44 -2.01 -12.88 -13.50
CA GLY A 44 -1.24 -12.67 -12.28
C GLY A 44 -0.08 -11.71 -12.49
N MET A 45 0.83 -11.66 -11.51
CA MET A 45 2.06 -10.88 -11.60
C MET A 45 3.28 -11.72 -11.20
N ILE A 46 4.45 -11.37 -11.71
CA ILE A 46 5.72 -11.97 -11.32
C ILE A 46 6.67 -10.88 -10.82
N THR A 47 7.47 -11.19 -9.79
CA THR A 47 8.36 -10.24 -9.12
C THR A 47 9.81 -10.72 -9.17
N ARG A 48 10.77 -9.80 -9.11
CA ARG A 48 12.20 -10.13 -8.95
C ARG A 48 12.45 -11.06 -7.75
N ARG A 49 11.69 -10.87 -6.67
CA ARG A 49 11.79 -11.67 -5.43
C ARG A 49 11.29 -13.10 -5.60
N SER A 50 10.21 -13.35 -6.36
CA SER A 50 9.75 -14.72 -6.61
C SER A 50 10.73 -15.49 -7.49
N ILE A 51 11.33 -14.81 -8.46
CA ILE A 51 12.40 -15.34 -9.32
C ILE A 51 13.61 -15.72 -8.47
N LEU A 52 14.13 -14.78 -7.67
CA LEU A 52 15.32 -14.99 -6.82
C LEU A 52 15.13 -16.14 -5.81
N ARG A 53 13.92 -16.34 -5.27
CA ARG A 53 13.63 -17.39 -4.27
C ARG A 53 13.42 -18.78 -4.86
N SER A 54 13.15 -18.88 -6.15
CA SER A 54 12.63 -20.11 -6.77
C SER A 54 13.61 -21.30 -6.71
N ARG A 55 14.92 -21.06 -6.57
CA ARG A 55 16.00 -22.08 -6.74
C ARG A 55 15.91 -22.83 -8.07
N LEU A 56 15.08 -22.37 -9.01
CA LEU A 56 14.84 -23.03 -10.29
C LEU A 56 15.92 -22.64 -11.31
N ASP A 57 16.12 -23.51 -12.29
CA ASP A 57 16.95 -23.19 -13.45
C ASP A 57 16.24 -22.13 -14.31
N PHE A 58 16.82 -20.92 -14.37
CA PHE A 58 16.22 -19.78 -15.07
C PHE A 58 16.05 -20.00 -16.57
N THR A 59 16.81 -20.91 -17.17
CA THR A 59 16.74 -21.19 -18.63
C THR A 59 15.51 -22.02 -18.99
N MET A 60 15.12 -22.95 -18.12
CA MET A 60 14.05 -23.93 -18.39
C MET A 60 12.76 -23.63 -17.64
N ALA A 61 12.83 -23.02 -16.46
CA ALA A 61 11.67 -22.74 -15.63
C ALA A 61 10.72 -21.75 -16.32
N LYS A 62 9.42 -22.06 -16.24
CA LYS A 62 8.35 -21.21 -16.76
C LYS A 62 7.95 -20.13 -15.75
N VAL A 63 7.32 -19.07 -16.23
CA VAL A 63 6.77 -17.97 -15.41
C VAL A 63 5.61 -18.45 -14.53
N ARG A 64 4.70 -19.26 -15.09
CA ARG A 64 3.45 -19.69 -14.43
C ARG A 64 3.58 -20.20 -12.99
N PRO A 65 4.56 -21.07 -12.63
CA PRO A 65 4.69 -21.58 -11.26
C PRO A 65 5.12 -20.52 -10.23
N LEU A 66 5.67 -19.39 -10.69
CA LEU A 66 6.20 -18.32 -9.84
C LEU A 66 5.33 -17.06 -9.85
N MET A 67 4.25 -17.06 -10.63
CA MET A 67 3.29 -15.96 -10.64
C MET A 67 2.48 -15.93 -9.34
N GLN A 68 2.11 -14.74 -8.93
CA GLN A 68 1.33 -14.47 -7.73
C GLN A 68 0.05 -13.74 -8.13
N ALA A 69 -1.04 -14.02 -7.41
CA ALA A 69 -2.26 -13.23 -7.54
C ALA A 69 -2.04 -11.87 -6.87
N ALA A 70 -2.23 -10.78 -7.61
CA ALA A 70 -2.18 -9.43 -7.06
C ALA A 70 -3.56 -8.98 -6.56
N PRO A 71 -3.64 -8.26 -5.42
CA PRO A 71 -4.84 -7.56 -5.00
C PRO A 71 -5.34 -6.65 -6.13
N GLN A 72 -6.64 -6.72 -6.42
CA GLN A 72 -7.27 -5.84 -7.39
C GLN A 72 -7.56 -4.49 -6.76
N VAL A 73 -7.34 -3.43 -7.53
CA VAL A 73 -7.56 -2.05 -7.12
C VAL A 73 -8.69 -1.45 -7.92
N SER A 74 -9.61 -0.72 -7.27
CA SER A 74 -10.67 0.04 -7.93
C SER A 74 -10.23 1.49 -8.25
N PRO A 75 -10.85 2.18 -9.23
CA PRO A 75 -10.46 3.53 -9.64
C PRO A 75 -10.47 4.57 -8.51
N ASP A 76 -11.41 4.43 -7.59
CA ASP A 76 -11.69 5.29 -6.45
C ASP A 76 -10.87 4.97 -5.19
N MET A 77 -10.11 3.88 -5.17
CA MET A 77 -9.30 3.49 -4.01
C MET A 77 -8.28 4.59 -3.61
N PRO A 78 -8.24 5.01 -2.33
CA PRO A 78 -7.36 6.08 -1.85
C PRO A 78 -5.90 5.63 -1.68
N LEU A 79 -4.97 6.59 -1.67
CA LEU A 79 -3.52 6.34 -1.60
C LEU A 79 -3.10 5.48 -0.39
N GLY A 80 -3.68 5.71 0.78
CA GLY A 80 -3.33 4.95 1.98
C GLY A 80 -3.76 3.47 1.91
N GLU A 81 -4.88 3.17 1.26
CA GLU A 81 -5.29 1.77 1.03
C GLU A 81 -4.40 1.09 -0.01
N LEU A 82 -4.00 1.80 -1.06
CA LEU A 82 -3.00 1.32 -2.02
C LEU A 82 -1.69 0.96 -1.32
N ALA A 83 -1.17 1.87 -0.48
CA ALA A 83 0.04 1.64 0.28
C ALA A 83 -0.10 0.41 1.21
N LYS A 84 -1.25 0.25 1.88
CA LYS A 84 -1.52 -0.92 2.71
C LYS A 84 -1.53 -2.22 1.92
N LEU A 85 -2.15 -2.25 0.74
CA LEU A 85 -2.13 -3.42 -0.14
C LEU A 85 -0.72 -3.74 -0.63
N MET A 86 0.07 -2.73 -1.00
CA MET A 86 1.45 -2.90 -1.45
C MET A 86 2.34 -3.48 -0.35
N ILE A 87 2.21 -2.98 0.89
CA ILE A 87 2.95 -3.49 2.05
C ILE A 87 2.53 -4.93 2.36
N GLY A 88 1.23 -5.18 2.53
CA GLY A 88 0.71 -6.48 2.96
C GLY A 88 0.94 -7.59 1.95
N SER A 89 0.89 -7.27 0.65
CA SER A 89 1.13 -8.23 -0.42
C SER A 89 2.60 -8.33 -0.85
N GLY A 90 3.43 -7.33 -0.49
CA GLY A 90 4.80 -7.20 -0.98
C GLY A 90 4.91 -6.84 -2.47
N MET A 91 3.78 -6.53 -3.14
CA MET A 91 3.74 -6.13 -4.54
C MET A 91 3.82 -4.62 -4.67
N ARG A 92 4.87 -4.17 -5.35
CA ARG A 92 5.15 -2.75 -5.61
C ARG A 92 4.36 -2.18 -6.79
N GLN A 93 3.51 -3.00 -7.40
CA GLN A 93 2.62 -2.64 -8.49
C GLN A 93 1.34 -3.47 -8.39
N LEU A 94 0.20 -2.82 -8.56
CA LEU A 94 -1.13 -3.43 -8.43
C LEU A 94 -1.96 -3.17 -9.70
N PRO A 95 -2.72 -4.17 -10.18
CA PRO A 95 -3.60 -3.99 -11.33
C PRO A 95 -4.85 -3.19 -10.96
N LEU A 96 -5.14 -2.17 -11.77
CA LEU A 96 -6.34 -1.35 -11.66
C LEU A 96 -7.46 -1.93 -12.52
N PHE A 97 -8.57 -2.31 -11.90
CA PHE A 97 -9.75 -2.81 -12.58
C PHE A 97 -10.93 -1.86 -12.42
N ASP A 98 -11.68 -1.67 -13.50
CA ASP A 98 -13.06 -1.19 -13.44
C ASP A 98 -13.97 -2.37 -13.78
N LYS A 99 -14.65 -2.89 -12.75
CA LYS A 99 -15.37 -4.17 -12.80
C LYS A 99 -14.45 -5.30 -13.27
N SER A 100 -14.67 -5.85 -14.46
CA SER A 100 -13.85 -6.92 -15.05
C SER A 100 -12.78 -6.42 -16.02
N LYS A 101 -12.73 -5.11 -16.30
CA LYS A 101 -11.84 -4.52 -17.29
C LYS A 101 -10.57 -4.01 -16.63
N LEU A 102 -9.42 -4.57 -17.01
CA LEU A 102 -8.11 -4.03 -16.63
C LEU A 102 -7.94 -2.66 -17.30
N LEU A 103 -7.80 -1.61 -16.49
CA LEU A 103 -7.58 -0.24 -16.95
C LEU A 103 -6.10 0.12 -17.03
N GLY A 104 -5.27 -0.50 -16.19
CA GLY A 104 -3.84 -0.22 -16.10
C GLY A 104 -3.25 -0.71 -14.79
N PHE A 105 -2.18 -0.07 -14.33
CA PHE A 105 -1.48 -0.41 -13.09
C PHE A 105 -1.15 0.83 -12.28
N VAL A 106 -1.11 0.65 -10.97
CA VAL A 106 -0.61 1.64 -10.02
C VAL A 106 0.64 1.07 -9.36
N ASN A 107 1.75 1.78 -9.45
CA ASN A 107 3.00 1.40 -8.80
C ASN A 107 3.29 2.26 -7.56
N ASP A 108 4.23 1.79 -6.74
CA ASP A 108 4.62 2.47 -5.51
C ASP A 108 5.18 3.87 -5.75
N GLU A 109 5.88 4.07 -6.86
CA GLU A 109 6.42 5.37 -7.26
C GLU A 109 5.32 6.40 -7.46
N ASN A 110 4.25 6.04 -8.16
CA ASN A 110 3.11 6.93 -8.36
C ASN A 110 2.40 7.25 -7.04
N VAL A 111 2.30 6.27 -6.13
CA VAL A 111 1.72 6.47 -4.79
C VAL A 111 2.58 7.42 -3.94
N ILE A 112 3.89 7.19 -3.92
CA ILE A 112 4.84 7.99 -3.14
C ILE A 112 4.92 9.40 -3.70
N HIS A 113 5.07 9.55 -5.03
CA HIS A 113 5.13 10.84 -5.72
C HIS A 113 3.92 11.70 -5.40
N ALA A 114 2.71 11.11 -5.46
CA ALA A 114 1.48 11.80 -5.09
C ALA A 114 1.48 12.25 -3.62
N ALA A 115 1.95 11.40 -2.70
CA ALA A 115 1.97 11.72 -1.26
C ALA A 115 3.00 12.79 -0.87
N VAL A 116 4.18 12.82 -1.49
CA VAL A 116 5.23 13.83 -1.19
C VAL A 116 4.95 15.21 -1.82
N GLY A 117 3.94 15.29 -2.70
CA GLY A 117 3.42 16.54 -3.24
C GLY A 117 2.81 17.46 -2.17
N ASP A 118 2.31 16.88 -1.08
CA ASP A 118 1.68 17.58 0.04
C ASP A 118 2.68 18.11 1.08
N GLU A 119 2.17 18.67 2.18
CA GLU A 119 2.98 19.21 3.28
C GLU A 119 3.90 18.15 3.90
N TRP A 120 3.47 16.89 3.93
CA TRP A 120 4.28 15.77 4.44
C TRP A 120 5.63 15.64 3.74
N GLY A 121 5.68 15.91 2.43
CA GLY A 121 6.93 15.85 1.65
C GLY A 121 8.01 16.83 2.09
N ARG A 122 7.66 17.88 2.85
CA ARG A 122 8.63 18.82 3.45
C ARG A 122 9.29 18.27 4.73
N GLY A 123 8.80 17.17 5.27
CA GLY A 123 9.39 16.49 6.42
C GLY A 123 10.79 15.97 6.11
N ALA A 124 11.61 15.82 7.14
CA ALA A 124 12.97 15.30 7.02
C ALA A 124 13.00 13.77 6.91
N VAL A 125 13.93 13.24 6.11
CA VAL A 125 14.19 11.80 5.94
C VAL A 125 14.38 11.09 7.28
N GLU A 126 15.03 11.72 8.26
CA GLU A 126 15.27 11.11 9.59
C GLU A 126 14.02 10.70 10.37
N LYS A 127 12.85 11.22 9.99
CA LYS A 127 11.56 10.89 10.62
C LYS A 127 11.00 9.55 10.17
N VAL A 128 11.39 9.07 8.99
CA VAL A 128 10.84 7.83 8.40
C VAL A 128 11.92 6.79 8.09
N MET A 129 13.19 7.20 7.96
CA MET A 129 14.28 6.28 7.62
C MET A 129 14.38 5.11 8.62
N THR A 130 14.73 3.94 8.09
CA THR A 130 15.17 2.83 8.92
C THR A 130 16.56 3.13 9.48
N ARG A 131 16.68 3.16 10.81
CA ARG A 131 17.95 3.40 11.52
C ARG A 131 18.75 2.12 11.64
N ALA A 132 20.08 2.24 11.70
CA ALA A 132 21.00 1.12 11.88
C ALA A 132 20.72 -0.05 10.90
N PRO A 133 20.80 0.20 9.58
CA PRO A 133 20.52 -0.83 8.58
C PRO A 133 21.49 -2.00 8.71
N HIS A 134 21.04 -3.19 8.29
CA HIS A 134 21.94 -4.32 8.12
C HIS A 134 22.99 -3.99 7.05
N ILE A 135 24.26 -4.11 7.41
CA ILE A 135 25.41 -3.86 6.53
C ILE A 135 26.12 -5.15 6.16
N ILE A 136 26.96 -5.09 5.13
CA ILE A 136 27.89 -6.17 4.81
C ILE A 136 29.27 -5.62 4.43
N GLU A 137 30.33 -6.33 4.82
CA GLU A 137 31.70 -5.99 4.41
C GLU A 137 31.95 -6.34 2.93
N ALA A 138 32.67 -5.46 2.22
CA ALA A 138 32.91 -5.54 0.77
C ALA A 138 33.59 -6.85 0.31
N GLY A 139 34.38 -7.48 1.19
CA GLY A 139 35.04 -8.76 0.94
C GLY A 139 34.19 -10.01 1.17
N ARG A 140 32.95 -9.87 1.68
CA ARG A 140 32.03 -11.00 1.88
C ARG A 140 31.51 -11.50 0.53
N SER A 141 30.93 -12.69 0.52
CA SER A 141 30.41 -13.30 -0.70
C SER A 141 28.98 -12.88 -1.02
N VAL A 142 28.58 -12.97 -2.29
CA VAL A 142 27.18 -12.77 -2.73
C VAL A 142 26.21 -13.69 -1.99
N GLY A 143 26.62 -14.93 -1.70
CA GLY A 143 25.82 -15.86 -0.90
C GLY A 143 25.50 -15.32 0.50
N ALA A 144 26.41 -14.55 1.11
CA ALA A 144 26.15 -13.90 2.40
C ALA A 144 25.12 -12.76 2.26
N VAL A 145 25.15 -11.98 1.17
CA VAL A 145 24.10 -10.99 0.87
C VAL A 145 22.75 -11.67 0.69
N PHE A 146 22.71 -12.77 -0.07
CA PHE A 146 21.48 -13.53 -0.29
C PHE A 146 20.88 -14.05 1.02
N ALA A 147 21.73 -14.54 1.93
CA ALA A 147 21.30 -14.95 3.27
C ALA A 147 20.67 -13.78 4.04
N LEU A 148 21.33 -12.60 4.08
CA LEU A 148 20.77 -11.41 4.71
C LEU A 148 19.40 -11.01 4.12
N MET A 149 19.29 -10.94 2.79
CA MET A 149 18.04 -10.61 2.11
C MET A 149 16.92 -11.60 2.40
N ARG A 150 17.24 -12.89 2.49
CA ARG A 150 16.27 -13.94 2.80
C ARG A 150 15.84 -13.89 4.26
N ASP A 151 16.80 -13.83 5.17
CA ASP A 151 16.58 -14.01 6.61
C ASP A 151 15.90 -12.78 7.23
N TYR A 152 16.26 -11.58 6.77
CA TYR A 152 15.64 -10.32 7.22
C TYR A 152 14.56 -9.79 6.28
N GLY A 153 14.35 -10.46 5.14
CA GLY A 153 13.35 -10.05 4.16
C GLY A 153 13.64 -8.73 3.45
N ILE A 154 14.88 -8.24 3.51
CA ILE A 154 15.33 -6.98 2.90
C ILE A 154 15.76 -7.16 1.43
N SER A 155 15.77 -6.06 0.67
CA SER A 155 16.12 -6.07 -0.76
C SER A 155 17.36 -5.23 -1.09
N HIS A 156 17.90 -4.51 -0.11
CA HIS A 156 19.06 -3.62 -0.25
C HIS A 156 19.96 -3.77 0.97
N VAL A 157 21.27 -3.80 0.76
CA VAL A 157 22.28 -3.94 1.81
C VAL A 157 23.42 -2.95 1.54
N PRO A 158 23.63 -1.94 2.39
CA PRO A 158 24.80 -1.08 2.32
C PRO A 158 26.09 -1.87 2.50
N VAL A 159 27.10 -1.54 1.69
CA VAL A 159 28.41 -2.19 1.70
C VAL A 159 29.44 -1.30 2.39
N MET A 160 30.13 -1.87 3.36
CA MET A 160 31.15 -1.20 4.15
C MET A 160 32.54 -1.76 3.83
N GLU A 161 33.57 -0.91 3.93
CA GLU A 161 34.97 -1.33 3.90
C GLU A 161 35.79 -0.42 4.82
N GLY A 162 36.50 -1.00 5.79
CA GLY A 162 37.30 -0.23 6.75
C GLY A 162 36.46 0.80 7.54
N GLY A 163 35.19 0.46 7.84
CA GLY A 163 34.27 1.34 8.56
C GLY A 163 33.65 2.48 7.74
N ARG A 164 33.91 2.53 6.42
CA ARG A 164 33.32 3.52 5.50
C ARG A 164 32.31 2.88 4.59
N LEU A 165 31.27 3.63 4.23
CA LEU A 165 30.29 3.24 3.23
C LEU A 165 30.94 3.33 1.84
N VAL A 166 31.01 2.21 1.11
CA VAL A 166 31.68 2.13 -0.20
C VAL A 166 30.76 1.71 -1.34
N GLY A 167 29.56 1.22 -1.04
CA GLY A 167 28.61 0.79 -2.07
C GLY A 167 27.26 0.36 -1.51
N MET A 168 26.42 -0.18 -2.38
CA MET A 168 25.16 -0.83 -2.05
C MET A 168 24.97 -2.06 -2.94
N VAL A 169 24.37 -3.12 -2.40
CA VAL A 169 23.89 -4.25 -3.19
C VAL A 169 22.39 -4.39 -3.03
N SER A 170 21.69 -4.51 -4.15
CA SER A 170 20.27 -4.78 -4.25
C SER A 170 20.00 -6.16 -4.85
N ILE A 171 18.73 -6.60 -4.80
CA ILE A 171 18.28 -7.78 -5.54
C ILE A 171 18.54 -7.63 -7.04
N GLU A 172 18.45 -6.42 -7.57
CA GLU A 172 18.66 -6.12 -8.99
C GLU A 172 20.12 -6.36 -9.37
N ASP A 173 21.06 -5.88 -8.57
CA ASP A 173 22.50 -6.11 -8.81
C ASP A 173 22.84 -7.60 -8.83
N ILE A 174 22.19 -8.40 -7.98
CA ILE A 174 22.36 -9.87 -7.97
C ILE A 174 21.77 -10.48 -9.25
N LEU A 175 20.56 -10.09 -9.65
CA LEU A 175 19.95 -10.61 -10.88
C LEU A 175 20.77 -10.24 -12.11
N GLU A 176 21.25 -9.00 -12.21
CA GLU A 176 22.01 -8.50 -13.36
C GLU A 176 23.47 -8.98 -13.40
N ASN A 177 24.17 -9.08 -12.28
CA ASN A 177 25.60 -9.39 -12.32
C ASN A 177 25.90 -10.87 -12.05
N VAL A 178 24.94 -11.63 -11.54
CA VAL A 178 25.14 -13.03 -11.12
C VAL A 178 24.30 -13.99 -11.96
N TYR A 179 23.04 -13.63 -12.26
CA TYR A 179 22.13 -14.48 -13.04
C TYR A 179 21.99 -14.05 -14.52
N TRP A 180 22.38 -12.83 -14.87
CA TRP A 180 22.43 -12.33 -16.25
C TRP A 180 23.82 -12.37 -16.95
N PRO A 181 24.82 -13.21 -16.60
CA PRO A 181 26.03 -13.23 -17.39
C PRO A 181 25.74 -13.90 -18.75
N GLN A 182 25.46 -13.07 -19.76
CA GLN A 182 25.84 -13.35 -21.15
C GLN A 182 27.36 -13.28 -21.26
N ARG A 183 28.12 -14.11 -20.52
CA ARG A 183 29.48 -14.39 -20.95
C ARG A 183 29.36 -15.30 -22.16
N ARG A 184 29.60 -14.72 -23.34
CA ARG A 184 30.09 -15.49 -24.49
C ARG A 184 31.16 -16.40 -23.93
N GLN A 185 30.96 -17.71 -24.01
CA GLN A 185 32.03 -18.67 -23.77
C GLN A 185 33.23 -18.19 -24.58
N THR A 186 34.29 -17.80 -23.89
CA THR A 186 35.56 -17.56 -24.56
C THR A 186 36.12 -18.91 -24.96
N THR A 187 36.82 -18.97 -26.10
CA THR A 187 37.46 -20.20 -26.57
C THR A 187 38.40 -20.73 -25.48
N GLY A 188 37.99 -21.77 -24.75
CA GLY A 188 38.70 -22.31 -23.59
C GLY A 188 37.82 -22.62 -22.37
N ASP A 189 36.59 -22.10 -22.31
CA ASP A 189 35.67 -22.41 -21.21
C ASP A 189 35.15 -23.86 -21.33
N ILE A 190 35.35 -24.67 -20.28
CA ILE A 190 34.85 -26.04 -20.23
C ILE A 190 33.33 -25.99 -20.04
N VAL A 191 32.60 -26.64 -20.95
CA VAL A 191 31.15 -26.87 -20.80
C VAL A 191 30.91 -27.64 -19.50
N GLY A 192 30.37 -26.96 -18.49
CA GLY A 192 29.98 -27.58 -17.21
C GLY A 192 30.65 -27.04 -15.95
N GLU A 193 31.60 -26.10 -16.04
CA GLU A 193 32.06 -25.39 -14.84
C GLU A 193 30.97 -24.40 -14.37
N LYS A 194 30.14 -24.86 -13.42
CA LYS A 194 29.34 -23.95 -12.60
C LYS A 194 30.32 -23.08 -11.83
N ILE A 195 30.54 -21.84 -12.29
CA ILE A 195 31.09 -20.79 -11.44
C ILE A 195 30.30 -20.86 -10.12
N GLU A 196 31.00 -20.99 -8.99
CA GLU A 196 30.38 -20.81 -7.68
C GLU A 196 29.97 -19.34 -7.56
N THR A 197 28.87 -18.98 -8.22
CA THR A 197 28.34 -17.61 -8.34
C THR A 197 28.07 -16.98 -6.98
N LEU A 198 27.80 -17.80 -5.97
CA LEU A 198 27.63 -17.38 -4.59
C LEU A 198 28.95 -17.02 -3.88
N GLY A 199 30.10 -17.45 -4.41
CA GLY A 199 31.45 -17.16 -3.89
C GLY A 199 32.03 -15.82 -4.35
N ILE A 200 31.42 -15.17 -5.35
CA ILE A 200 31.83 -13.85 -5.84
C ILE A 200 31.83 -12.84 -4.67
N ALA A 201 32.87 -12.01 -4.58
CA ALA A 201 32.93 -10.97 -3.55
C ALA A 201 31.93 -9.84 -3.85
N VAL A 202 31.29 -9.32 -2.81
CA VAL A 202 30.28 -8.24 -2.87
C VAL A 202 30.79 -7.02 -3.62
N LYS A 203 32.03 -6.61 -3.39
CA LYS A 203 32.67 -5.50 -4.10
C LYS A 203 32.66 -5.63 -5.63
N GLY A 204 32.55 -6.86 -6.14
CA GLY A 204 32.52 -7.14 -7.59
C GLY A 204 31.16 -6.93 -8.23
N ILE A 205 30.08 -6.80 -7.45
CA ILE A 205 28.71 -6.60 -7.96
C ILE A 205 28.00 -5.37 -7.39
N MET A 206 28.60 -4.71 -6.38
CA MET A 206 27.96 -3.56 -5.73
C MET A 206 27.87 -2.36 -6.67
N ALA A 207 26.78 -1.60 -6.53
CA ALA A 207 26.69 -0.27 -7.12
C ALA A 207 27.62 0.69 -6.38
N SER A 208 28.46 1.39 -7.14
CA SER A 208 29.44 2.38 -6.66
C SER A 208 29.62 3.49 -7.71
N PRO A 209 29.70 4.78 -7.31
CA PRO A 209 29.57 5.28 -5.94
C PRO A 209 28.12 5.16 -5.44
N VAL A 210 27.97 4.98 -4.12
CA VAL A 210 26.65 4.93 -3.48
C VAL A 210 26.00 6.31 -3.45
N ILE A 211 24.71 6.35 -3.77
CA ILE A 211 23.92 7.58 -3.71
C ILE A 211 23.45 7.76 -2.26
N THR A 212 23.69 8.96 -1.72
CA THR A 212 23.44 9.27 -0.31
C THR A 212 22.66 10.56 -0.15
N VAL A 213 21.93 10.66 0.97
CA VAL A 213 21.25 11.88 1.42
C VAL A 213 21.64 12.21 2.85
N ASP A 214 21.59 13.49 3.21
CA ASP A 214 21.68 13.91 4.61
C ASP A 214 20.37 13.57 5.32
N ARG A 215 20.45 13.28 6.62
CA ARG A 215 19.28 12.97 7.44
C ARG A 215 18.23 14.09 7.49
N LYS A 216 18.62 15.34 7.23
CA LYS A 216 17.74 16.52 7.18
C LYS A 216 17.17 16.79 5.79
N THR A 217 17.61 16.07 4.75
CA THR A 217 17.04 16.17 3.40
C THR A 217 15.53 15.96 3.47
N SER A 218 14.77 16.69 2.66
CA SER A 218 13.32 16.56 2.64
C SER A 218 12.90 15.23 1.98
N LEU A 219 11.74 14.70 2.36
CA LEU A 219 11.18 13.49 1.74
C LEU A 219 10.94 13.69 0.24
N ARG A 220 10.54 14.88 -0.18
CA ARG A 220 10.36 15.25 -1.59
C ARG A 220 11.69 15.23 -2.34
N ASP A 221 12.75 15.82 -1.79
CA ASP A 221 14.05 15.81 -2.45
C ASP A 221 14.66 14.40 -2.51
N ALA A 222 14.44 13.60 -1.46
CA ALA A 222 14.87 12.21 -1.43
C ALA A 222 14.10 11.35 -2.45
N GLU A 223 12.78 11.52 -2.57
CA GLU A 223 11.97 10.88 -3.63
C GLU A 223 12.45 11.31 -5.01
N LYS A 224 12.72 12.60 -5.21
CA LYS A 224 13.26 13.11 -6.46
C LYS A 224 14.60 12.47 -6.81
N GLN A 225 15.52 12.32 -5.83
CA GLN A 225 16.79 11.63 -6.06
C GLN A 225 16.57 10.16 -6.41
N MET A 226 15.62 9.47 -5.77
CA MET A 226 15.27 8.11 -6.14
C MET A 226 14.80 8.02 -7.59
N HIS A 227 13.93 8.94 -8.01
CA HIS A 227 13.40 9.01 -9.36
C HIS A 227 14.48 9.34 -10.40
N ASP A 228 15.25 10.43 -10.20
CA ASP A 228 16.28 10.91 -11.12
C ASP A 228 17.37 9.86 -11.38
N HIS A 229 17.68 9.05 -10.37
CA HIS A 229 18.71 8.01 -10.46
C HIS A 229 18.16 6.62 -10.80
N ASP A 230 16.84 6.46 -10.92
CA ASP A 230 16.16 5.18 -11.10
C ASP A 230 16.58 4.15 -10.05
N ILE A 231 16.50 4.55 -8.78
CA ILE A 231 16.85 3.72 -7.62
C ILE A 231 15.68 3.65 -6.64
N SER A 232 15.62 2.58 -5.85
CA SER A 232 14.55 2.40 -4.85
C SER A 232 15.01 2.53 -3.40
N CYS A 233 16.25 2.96 -3.21
CA CYS A 233 16.92 3.01 -1.92
C CYS A 233 18.01 4.09 -1.89
N LEU A 234 18.12 4.82 -0.78
CA LEU A 234 19.14 5.81 -0.49
C LEU A 234 19.83 5.47 0.83
N CYS A 235 21.15 5.59 0.86
CA CYS A 235 21.89 5.56 2.13
C CYS A 235 21.78 6.92 2.82
N VAL A 236 21.37 6.93 4.09
CA VAL A 236 21.29 8.17 4.86
C VAL A 236 22.56 8.34 5.66
N VAL A 237 23.23 9.47 5.46
CA VAL A 237 24.49 9.80 6.10
C VAL A 237 24.36 11.01 7.03
N SER A 238 25.26 11.09 8.01
CA SER A 238 25.47 12.27 8.85
C SER A 238 26.96 12.37 9.13
N SER A 239 27.60 13.46 8.72
CA SER A 239 29.06 13.64 8.86
C SER A 239 29.85 12.43 8.32
N ASP A 240 29.51 12.01 7.10
CA ASP A 240 30.11 10.87 6.37
C ASP A 240 29.95 9.48 7.02
N ARG A 241 29.11 9.36 8.05
CA ARG A 241 28.76 8.08 8.65
C ARG A 241 27.38 7.64 8.18
N LEU A 242 27.26 6.37 7.81
CA LEU A 242 25.97 5.73 7.57
C LEU A 242 25.17 5.71 8.88
N VAL A 243 24.02 6.38 8.89
CA VAL A 243 23.13 6.45 10.06
C VAL A 243 21.76 5.83 9.82
N GLY A 244 21.41 5.59 8.56
CA GLY A 244 20.13 5.02 8.18
C GLY A 244 20.09 4.60 6.72
N ILE A 245 18.96 4.03 6.35
CA ILE A 245 18.60 3.73 4.98
C ILE A 245 17.17 4.22 4.74
N LEU A 246 16.90 4.73 3.56
CA LEU A 246 15.56 5.13 3.13
C LEU A 246 15.20 4.33 1.89
N THR A 247 14.11 3.58 1.95
CA THR A 247 13.58 2.75 0.88
C THR A 247 12.15 3.18 0.56
N LYS A 248 11.61 2.72 -0.58
CA LYS A 248 10.19 2.97 -0.91
C LYS A 248 9.21 2.46 0.17
N LEU A 249 9.57 1.42 0.92
CA LEU A 249 8.74 0.91 2.03
C LEU A 249 8.61 1.93 3.18
N ASP A 250 9.68 2.65 3.49
CA ASP A 250 9.70 3.68 4.54
C ASP A 250 8.80 4.88 4.19
N PHE A 251 8.51 5.10 2.90
CA PHE A 251 7.47 6.06 2.47
C PHE A 251 6.07 5.45 2.57
N LEU A 252 5.88 4.23 2.08
CA LEU A 252 4.58 3.58 2.04
C LEU A 252 3.99 3.36 3.44
N GLU A 253 4.80 3.05 4.44
CA GLU A 253 4.31 2.76 5.79
C GLU A 253 3.58 3.96 6.42
N PRO A 254 4.15 5.18 6.50
CA PRO A 254 3.42 6.38 6.90
C PRO A 254 2.20 6.70 6.02
N ILE A 255 2.29 6.52 4.70
CA ILE A 255 1.14 6.74 3.79
C ILE A 255 -0.02 5.78 4.13
N SER A 256 0.30 4.52 4.43
CA SER A 256 -0.69 3.52 4.84
C SER A 256 -1.32 3.87 6.20
N GLN A 257 -0.55 4.53 7.08
CA GLN A 257 -1.05 4.99 8.37
C GLN A 257 -2.02 6.16 8.22
N VAL A 258 -1.99 6.96 7.15
CA VAL A 258 -3.04 7.93 6.86
C VAL A 258 -4.38 7.22 6.64
N ALA A 259 -4.41 6.07 5.95
CA ALA A 259 -5.61 5.23 5.84
C ALA A 259 -5.98 4.55 7.17
N ALA A 260 -5.01 4.19 8.01
CA ALA A 260 -5.29 3.67 9.34
C ALA A 260 -5.84 4.76 10.30
N GLN A 261 -5.36 5.99 10.18
CA GLN A 261 -5.84 7.16 10.91
C GLN A 261 -7.21 7.65 10.40
N ALA A 262 -7.60 7.30 9.16
CA ALA A 262 -8.94 7.52 8.65
C ALA A 262 -10.00 6.63 9.34
N ARG A 263 -9.61 5.48 9.94
CA ARG A 263 -10.53 4.66 10.76
C ARG A 263 -10.32 4.89 12.26
N LYS A 264 -10.33 6.16 12.65
CA LYS A 264 -10.54 6.58 14.05
C LYS A 264 -11.92 6.21 14.56
N LEU A 265 -12.90 6.16 13.66
CA LEU A 265 -14.26 5.74 13.93
C LEU A 265 -14.49 4.37 13.27
N THR A 266 -15.01 3.42 14.04
CA THR A 266 -15.28 2.04 13.62
C THR A 266 -16.79 1.78 13.61
N ILE A 267 -17.24 0.77 12.86
CA ILE A 267 -18.63 0.34 12.83
C ILE A 267 -18.71 -1.16 13.18
N GLN A 268 -19.71 -1.53 13.97
CA GLN A 268 -19.97 -2.92 14.37
C GLN A 268 -21.46 -3.24 14.21
N PHE A 269 -21.77 -4.41 13.68
CA PHE A 269 -23.14 -4.83 13.39
C PHE A 269 -23.59 -5.93 14.35
N GLY A 270 -24.83 -5.82 14.82
CA GLY A 270 -25.58 -6.89 15.47
C GLY A 270 -26.93 -7.03 14.79
N VAL A 271 -27.25 -8.22 14.28
CA VAL A 271 -28.50 -8.48 13.57
C VAL A 271 -29.33 -9.52 14.31
N LYS A 272 -30.66 -9.43 14.19
CA LYS A 272 -31.60 -10.42 14.70
C LYS A 272 -32.75 -10.63 13.71
N ASP A 273 -33.02 -11.88 13.35
CA ASP A 273 -34.13 -12.25 12.47
C ASP A 273 -34.08 -11.53 11.10
N ILE A 274 -32.87 -11.26 10.59
CA ILE A 274 -32.59 -10.63 9.30
C ILE A 274 -31.23 -11.07 8.77
N GLU A 275 -31.14 -11.30 7.46
CA GLU A 275 -29.88 -11.46 6.74
C GLU A 275 -29.55 -10.17 5.98
N ILE A 276 -28.29 -9.72 6.08
CA ILE A 276 -27.77 -8.55 5.38
C ILE A 276 -26.79 -9.06 4.33
N ASP A 277 -27.04 -8.74 3.05
CA ASP A 277 -26.18 -9.14 1.95
C ASP A 277 -24.95 -8.20 1.78
N GLU A 278 -24.00 -8.61 0.94
CA GLU A 278 -22.77 -7.83 0.68
C GLU A 278 -23.04 -6.43 0.11
N SER A 279 -24.11 -6.28 -0.70
CA SER A 279 -24.48 -4.99 -1.29
C SER A 279 -24.98 -4.02 -0.21
N GLN A 280 -25.88 -4.50 0.66
CA GLN A 280 -26.43 -3.74 1.78
C GLN A 280 -25.33 -3.40 2.79
N GLN A 281 -24.41 -4.32 3.06
CA GLN A 281 -23.25 -4.06 3.90
C GLN A 281 -22.34 -2.98 3.30
N GLY A 282 -22.08 -3.05 1.99
CA GLY A 282 -21.33 -2.02 1.26
C GLY A 282 -22.00 -0.64 1.32
N PHE A 283 -23.33 -0.59 1.15
CA PHE A 283 -24.11 0.64 1.28
C PHE A 283 -23.96 1.27 2.68
N MET A 284 -24.17 0.49 3.74
CA MET A 284 -24.05 1.01 5.11
C MET A 284 -22.64 1.48 5.43
N MET A 285 -21.62 0.78 4.93
CA MET A 285 -20.23 1.19 5.10
C MET A 285 -19.97 2.53 4.41
N ASN A 286 -20.46 2.75 3.18
CA ASN A 286 -20.29 4.01 2.45
C ASN A 286 -20.97 5.20 3.15
N GLU A 287 -22.17 5.00 3.67
CA GLU A 287 -22.88 6.02 4.46
C GLU A 287 -22.12 6.32 5.76
N PHE A 288 -21.59 5.29 6.43
CA PHE A 288 -20.76 5.46 7.63
C PHE A 288 -19.42 6.15 7.32
N ASP A 289 -18.80 5.88 6.19
CA ASP A 289 -17.55 6.54 5.78
C ASP A 289 -17.79 8.03 5.50
N SER A 290 -18.92 8.37 4.88
CA SER A 290 -19.33 9.77 4.69
C SER A 290 -19.58 10.46 6.03
N PHE A 291 -20.23 9.78 6.98
CA PHE A 291 -20.40 10.25 8.35
C PHE A 291 -19.06 10.42 9.06
N SER A 292 -18.20 9.42 9.04
CA SER A 292 -16.93 9.41 9.77
C SER A 292 -16.01 10.52 9.30
N HIS A 293 -15.95 10.78 7.98
CA HIS A 293 -15.16 11.85 7.40
C HIS A 293 -15.60 13.24 7.90
N LYS A 294 -16.91 13.47 8.13
CA LYS A 294 -17.42 14.74 8.68
C LYS A 294 -16.99 14.97 10.13
N TYR A 295 -16.92 13.90 10.93
CA TYR A 295 -16.79 14.01 12.40
C TYR A 295 -15.46 13.50 12.98
N GLN A 296 -14.53 13.05 12.14
CA GLN A 296 -13.22 12.51 12.55
C GLN A 296 -12.39 13.48 13.42
N GLU A 297 -12.41 14.78 13.14
CA GLU A 297 -11.69 15.79 13.93
C GLU A 297 -12.32 16.00 15.31
N ALA A 298 -13.65 15.87 15.40
CA ALA A 298 -14.40 16.13 16.61
C ALA A 298 -14.23 15.00 17.65
N PHE A 299 -14.27 13.74 17.23
CA PHE A 299 -14.33 12.62 18.18
C PHE A 299 -13.02 11.86 18.35
N GLN A 300 -12.09 11.92 17.39
CA GLN A 300 -10.77 11.27 17.39
C GLN A 300 -10.75 9.74 17.54
N LEU A 301 -11.64 9.12 18.30
CA LEU A 301 -11.83 7.68 18.47
C LEU A 301 -13.31 7.37 18.78
N GLY A 302 -13.85 6.32 18.18
CA GLY A 302 -15.22 5.88 18.47
C GLY A 302 -15.69 4.65 17.70
N THR A 303 -16.81 4.09 18.14
CA THR A 303 -17.46 2.92 17.52
C THR A 303 -18.95 3.17 17.38
N LEU A 304 -19.46 3.07 16.16
CA LEU A 304 -20.88 3.01 15.85
C LEU A 304 -21.35 1.57 15.90
N PHE A 305 -22.12 1.23 16.92
CA PHE A 305 -22.84 -0.03 17.01
C PHE A 305 -24.17 0.11 16.29
N VAL A 306 -24.40 -0.76 15.32
CA VAL A 306 -25.61 -0.85 14.52
C VAL A 306 -26.33 -2.13 14.92
N TYR A 307 -27.50 -1.99 15.50
CA TYR A 307 -28.38 -3.11 15.80
C TYR A 307 -29.61 -3.10 14.91
N MET A 308 -29.85 -4.17 14.16
CA MET A 308 -31.02 -4.28 13.29
C MET A 308 -31.82 -5.54 13.61
N LYS A 309 -33.15 -5.40 13.59
CA LYS A 309 -34.08 -6.52 13.70
C LYS A 309 -35.22 -6.41 12.69
N SER A 310 -35.69 -7.55 12.18
CA SER A 310 -36.95 -7.60 11.43
C SER A 310 -38.16 -7.62 12.37
N HIS A 311 -39.28 -7.06 11.93
CA HIS A 311 -40.57 -7.05 12.65
C HIS A 311 -41.56 -8.04 12.00
N GLY A 312 -41.45 -9.33 12.36
CA GLY A 312 -42.40 -10.38 11.96
C GLY A 312 -42.50 -10.62 10.45
N ASP A 313 -43.54 -11.36 10.03
CA ASP A 313 -43.77 -11.77 8.62
C ASP A 313 -44.42 -10.67 7.76
N THR A 314 -44.50 -9.44 8.25
CA THR A 314 -45.15 -8.36 7.51
C THR A 314 -44.17 -7.80 6.50
N THR A 315 -44.45 -8.04 5.21
CA THR A 315 -43.67 -7.49 4.09
C THR A 315 -44.53 -6.51 3.30
N MET A 316 -43.93 -5.40 2.89
CA MET A 316 -44.53 -4.50 1.91
C MET A 316 -43.74 -4.65 0.61
N ARG A 317 -44.36 -5.21 -0.42
CA ARG A 317 -43.69 -5.53 -1.70
C ARG A 317 -42.40 -6.34 -1.48
N GLU A 318 -42.50 -7.45 -0.74
CA GLU A 318 -41.37 -8.35 -0.41
C GLU A 318 -40.24 -7.71 0.43
N THR A 319 -40.41 -6.47 0.89
CA THR A 319 -39.43 -5.78 1.72
C THR A 319 -39.82 -5.91 3.20
N PRO A 320 -38.95 -6.43 4.08
CA PRO A 320 -39.25 -6.58 5.49
C PRO A 320 -39.27 -5.24 6.23
N MET A 321 -40.12 -5.14 7.26
CA MET A 321 -40.08 -4.01 8.19
C MET A 321 -38.89 -4.15 9.12
N ILE A 322 -37.97 -3.18 9.08
CA ILE A 322 -36.73 -3.17 9.84
C ILE A 322 -36.84 -2.13 10.95
N HIS A 323 -36.39 -2.51 12.14
CA HIS A 323 -36.12 -1.59 13.24
C HIS A 323 -34.60 -1.52 13.46
N CYS A 324 -34.04 -0.32 13.28
CA CYS A 324 -32.60 -0.03 13.40
C CYS A 324 -32.34 0.82 14.64
N ARG A 325 -31.34 0.42 15.45
CA ARG A 325 -30.80 1.20 16.57
C ARG A 325 -29.33 1.46 16.33
N LEU A 326 -28.95 2.72 16.48
CA LEU A 326 -27.57 3.18 16.42
C LEU A 326 -27.13 3.63 17.80
N GLN A 327 -25.96 3.17 18.21
CA GLN A 327 -25.24 3.65 19.38
C GLN A 327 -23.83 4.04 18.97
N PHE A 328 -23.54 5.34 18.98
CA PHE A 328 -22.21 5.84 18.68
C PHE A 328 -21.47 6.16 19.97
N ARG A 329 -20.49 5.32 20.32
CA ARG A 329 -19.63 5.48 21.50
C ARG A 329 -18.37 6.21 21.08
N THR A 330 -18.04 7.29 21.77
CA THR A 330 -16.82 8.06 21.53
C THR A 330 -16.12 8.30 22.86
N THR A 331 -14.89 8.83 22.82
CA THR A 331 -14.18 9.30 24.03
C THR A 331 -14.89 10.47 24.73
N ARG A 332 -15.80 11.16 24.03
CA ARG A 332 -16.46 12.38 24.51
C ARG A 332 -17.90 12.16 24.96
N GLY A 333 -18.48 10.99 24.69
CA GLY A 333 -19.89 10.73 24.97
C GLY A 333 -20.44 9.55 24.18
N THR A 334 -21.66 9.15 24.53
CA THR A 334 -22.40 8.11 23.80
C THR A 334 -23.71 8.68 23.26
N PHE A 335 -23.94 8.50 21.97
CA PHE A 335 -25.09 9.04 21.26
C PHE A 335 -25.97 7.92 20.73
N PHE A 336 -27.27 8.14 20.72
CA PHE A 336 -28.25 7.12 20.34
C PHE A 336 -29.25 7.67 19.33
N ALA A 337 -29.58 6.85 18.34
CA ALA A 337 -30.67 7.08 17.41
C ALA A 337 -31.38 5.77 17.07
N ALA A 338 -32.65 5.87 16.67
CA ALA A 338 -33.41 4.72 16.21
C ALA A 338 -34.36 5.14 15.07
N SER A 339 -34.67 4.19 14.19
CA SER A 339 -35.65 4.33 13.11
C SER A 339 -36.35 3.01 12.86
N GLU A 340 -37.51 3.09 12.21
CA GLU A 340 -38.25 1.97 11.68
C GLU A 340 -38.63 2.28 10.24
N GLY A 341 -38.57 1.29 9.36
CA GLY A 341 -38.85 1.48 7.94
C GLY A 341 -38.77 0.18 7.15
N TRP A 342 -39.21 0.25 5.89
CA TRP A 342 -39.17 -0.89 4.98
C TRP A 342 -37.77 -1.01 4.36
N GLY A 343 -37.06 -2.09 4.68
CA GLY A 343 -35.75 -2.42 4.11
C GLY A 343 -34.56 -1.90 4.92
N VAL A 344 -33.40 -2.53 4.75
CA VAL A 344 -32.17 -2.28 5.52
C VAL A 344 -31.59 -0.89 5.25
N GLU A 345 -31.31 -0.60 3.99
CA GLU A 345 -30.63 0.62 3.54
C GLU A 345 -31.38 1.92 3.89
N PRO A 346 -32.67 2.11 3.51
CA PRO A 346 -33.39 3.34 3.84
C PRO A 346 -33.57 3.52 5.34
N THR A 347 -33.77 2.43 6.08
CA THR A 347 -33.93 2.47 7.54
C THR A 347 -32.63 2.90 8.22
N PHE A 348 -31.47 2.37 7.78
CA PHE A 348 -30.15 2.79 8.25
C PHE A 348 -29.90 4.28 8.02
N ARG A 349 -30.15 4.77 6.79
CA ARG A 349 -29.96 6.18 6.44
C ARG A 349 -30.77 7.11 7.35
N VAL A 350 -32.05 6.80 7.58
CA VAL A 350 -32.90 7.59 8.48
C VAL A 350 -32.38 7.56 9.92
N ALA A 351 -31.88 6.41 10.40
CA ALA A 351 -31.28 6.34 11.73
C ALA A 351 -30.01 7.19 11.82
N LEU A 352 -29.15 7.15 10.80
CA LEU A 352 -27.90 7.89 10.74
C LEU A 352 -28.16 9.40 10.68
N ASP A 353 -29.13 9.85 9.89
CA ASP A 353 -29.55 11.27 9.83
C ASP A 353 -30.09 11.78 11.17
N ARG A 354 -30.79 10.92 11.93
CA ARG A 354 -31.27 11.25 13.28
C ARG A 354 -30.09 11.34 14.26
N LEU A 355 -29.12 10.44 14.14
CA LEU A 355 -27.89 10.47 14.93
C LEU A 355 -27.08 11.75 14.67
N GLU A 356 -26.89 12.12 13.39
CA GLU A 356 -26.20 13.35 12.99
C GLU A 356 -26.88 14.59 13.59
N ARG A 357 -28.21 14.70 13.47
CA ARG A 357 -28.96 15.82 14.08
C ARG A 357 -28.78 15.91 15.59
N ARG A 358 -28.67 14.77 16.27
CA ARG A 358 -28.46 14.72 17.72
C ARG A 358 -27.03 15.12 18.11
N LEU A 359 -26.04 14.69 17.33
CA LEU A 359 -24.64 15.07 17.50
C LEU A 359 -24.46 16.60 17.36
N LEU A 360 -25.05 17.19 16.32
CA LEU A 360 -24.98 18.64 16.07
C LEU A 360 -25.59 19.49 17.18
N ARG A 361 -26.61 18.98 17.87
CA ARG A 361 -27.25 19.64 19.02
C ARG A 361 -26.57 19.33 20.36
N SER A 362 -25.54 18.49 20.37
CA SER A 362 -24.87 18.11 21.62
C SER A 362 -23.95 19.24 22.11
N LYS A 363 -23.99 19.51 23.42
CA LYS A 363 -23.10 20.48 24.08
C LYS A 363 -21.62 20.14 23.85
N GLU A 364 -21.30 18.86 23.70
CA GLU A 364 -19.96 18.32 23.45
C GLU A 364 -19.39 18.73 22.07
N LEU A 365 -20.24 18.86 21.04
CA LEU A 365 -19.83 19.27 19.69
C LEU A 365 -19.78 20.81 19.56
N LEU A 366 -20.73 21.50 20.21
CA LEU A 366 -20.76 22.97 20.32
C LEU A 366 -19.54 23.54 21.06
N ALA A 367 -18.99 22.82 22.04
CA ALA A 367 -17.80 23.25 22.78
C ALA A 367 -16.49 23.19 21.99
N TYR A 368 -16.42 22.37 20.93
CA TYR A 368 -15.19 22.14 20.16
C TYR A 368 -15.11 22.95 18.87
N ASN A 369 -16.21 23.09 18.14
CA ASN A 369 -16.25 23.90 16.91
C ASN A 369 -17.58 24.68 16.78
N PRO A 370 -17.72 25.79 17.53
CA PRO A 370 -18.95 26.58 17.57
C PRO A 370 -19.33 27.19 16.21
N ARG A 371 -18.33 27.42 15.33
CA ARG A 371 -18.54 27.93 13.96
C ARG A 371 -19.07 26.86 13.03
N PHE A 372 -18.50 25.66 13.02
CA PHE A 372 -18.99 24.54 12.21
C PHE A 372 -20.45 24.19 12.54
N ALA A 373 -20.77 24.09 13.85
CA ALA A 373 -22.13 23.79 14.29
C ALA A 373 -23.13 24.88 13.86
N ARG A 374 -22.77 26.17 14.00
CA ARG A 374 -23.61 27.30 13.57
C ARG A 374 -23.78 27.36 12.05
N ASP A 375 -22.70 27.26 11.27
CA ASP A 375 -22.75 27.33 9.81
C ASP A 375 -23.55 26.16 9.22
N TYR A 376 -23.45 24.97 9.82
CA TYR A 376 -24.20 23.80 9.38
C TYR A 376 -25.69 23.90 9.74
N MET A 377 -26.04 24.34 10.95
CA MET A 377 -27.45 24.57 11.33
C MET A 377 -28.10 25.63 10.43
N ARG A 378 -27.36 26.70 10.09
CA ARG A 378 -27.82 27.75 9.17
C ARG A 378 -28.07 27.23 7.75
N LYS A 379 -27.21 26.36 7.22
CA LYS A 379 -27.41 25.73 5.90
C LYS A 379 -28.60 24.77 5.84
N MET A 380 -28.95 24.14 6.97
CA MET A 380 -30.07 23.20 7.08
C MET A 380 -31.42 23.86 7.40
N GLY A 381 -31.47 25.21 7.51
CA GLY A 381 -32.70 25.93 7.86
C GLY A 381 -33.22 25.62 9.27
N LEU A 382 -32.37 25.05 10.14
CA LEU A 382 -32.68 24.80 11.54
C LEU A 382 -32.41 26.11 12.28
N ALA A 383 -33.46 26.85 12.63
CA ALA A 383 -33.34 28.08 13.39
C ALA A 383 -32.52 27.81 14.67
N SER A 384 -31.50 28.65 14.90
CA SER A 384 -30.87 28.79 16.21
C SER A 384 -31.92 29.30 17.18
N GLU A 385 -32.48 28.44 18.03
CA GLU A 385 -33.04 28.89 19.29
C GLU A 385 -31.87 29.41 20.12
N GLU A 386 -31.62 30.71 20.07
CA GLU A 386 -30.92 31.42 21.13
C GLU A 386 -31.76 32.64 21.47
N GLU A 387 -32.38 32.61 22.64
CA GLU A 387 -32.08 33.59 23.69
C GLU A 387 -31.94 32.87 25.04
#